data_AF-A0AAE1FL63-F1
#
_entry.id   AF-A0AAE1FL63-F1
#
_cell.length_a   1.000
_cell.length_b   1.000
_cell.length_c   1.000
_cell.angle_alpha   90.00
_cell.angle_beta   90.00
_cell.angle_gamma   90.00
#
_symmetry.space_group_name_H-M   'P 1'
#
loop_
_entity.id
_entity.type
_entity.pdbx_description
1 polymer ?
#
loop_
_entity_poly.entity_id
_entity_poly.type
_entity_poly.pdbx_seq_one_letter_code
_entity_poly.pdbx_strand_id
1 'polypeptide(L)'
;MGSVGQQKNSPSSSSSTTTTTNSSSSRRKQQQEEEEDTVTVYVKAGVDGERMGACPFCQRVFMVLLIKAQHGLLKFKVITTNPAKPPPEFKTLGLKHVPALIHRDDGCDALDDIIHYLDTKFPGGGLEYNSPEADLATKDFFSKFCFYIKAVNQDPSKLDQALHSLNTFLERPITNTTVTPSNGILTNGDTEHHAENDEADLSHHHHQEPPEYLYGPHLTHLDCEVLPKLQHLRVAAKALKDYDIPTNLRGFWRYLHAAYNNPIFVRTCPCDQEITLHWHDRPETPKLSHKRHAVIAKEKPKFSFDVPCNDKVSNNSKQGGIGMERSWMVLCVMVLSVAGVDKAVAGDYLTRDYYFDFGDVTAIIVFLTIGILGGLACLGGYARSLRASSY
;
A
#
# COMPACT_ATOMS: atom_id res chain seq x y z
N MET A 1 -81.03 -51.50 -18.47
CA MET A 1 -81.69 -50.71 -17.43
C MET A 1 -80.64 -49.71 -16.94
N GLY A 2 -80.52 -48.50 -17.49
CA GLY A 2 -81.41 -47.34 -17.26
C GLY A 2 -81.10 -46.75 -15.87
N SER A 3 -80.78 -45.49 -15.62
CA SER A 3 -80.72 -44.28 -16.44
C SER A 3 -80.15 -43.12 -15.58
N VAL A 4 -79.85 -42.00 -16.25
CA VAL A 4 -79.77 -40.60 -15.76
C VAL A 4 -78.42 -40.10 -15.23
N GLY A 5 -77.91 -39.08 -15.93
CA GLY A 5 -76.70 -38.33 -15.63
C GLY A 5 -76.93 -37.04 -14.86
N GLN A 6 -75.86 -36.26 -14.70
CA GLN A 6 -75.90 -34.79 -14.71
C GLN A 6 -74.50 -34.22 -14.92
N GLN A 7 -74.49 -32.97 -15.39
CA GLN A 7 -73.47 -32.30 -16.18
C GLN A 7 -72.79 -31.18 -15.36
N LYS A 8 -71.62 -30.73 -15.83
CA LYS A 8 -71.00 -29.38 -15.67
C LYS A 8 -70.29 -29.03 -14.35
N ASN A 9 -68.97 -28.84 -14.42
CA ASN A 9 -68.33 -27.50 -14.55
C ASN A 9 -66.80 -27.61 -14.50
N SER A 10 -66.12 -27.02 -15.49
CA SER A 10 -64.74 -26.55 -15.37
C SER A 10 -64.73 -25.19 -14.67
N PRO A 11 -63.65 -24.82 -13.95
CA PRO A 11 -62.75 -23.86 -14.57
C PRO A 11 -61.26 -24.15 -14.34
N SER A 12 -60.48 -23.78 -15.35
CA SER A 12 -59.04 -23.57 -15.34
C SER A 12 -58.56 -22.73 -14.16
N SER A 13 -57.52 -23.19 -13.46
CA SER A 13 -56.61 -22.30 -12.74
C SER A 13 -55.17 -22.78 -12.89
N SER A 14 -54.34 -21.80 -13.21
CA SER A 14 -52.96 -21.82 -13.63
C SER A 14 -51.99 -21.89 -12.44
N SER A 15 -50.90 -22.64 -12.63
CA SER A 15 -49.52 -22.36 -12.17
C SER A 15 -49.28 -21.77 -10.78
N SER A 16 -48.56 -22.52 -9.95
CA SER A 16 -47.40 -21.99 -9.20
C SER A 16 -46.52 -23.16 -8.75
N THR A 17 -45.67 -23.62 -9.67
CA THR A 17 -44.51 -24.42 -9.34
C THR A 17 -43.57 -23.56 -8.50
N THR A 18 -43.30 -24.00 -7.28
CA THR A 18 -42.38 -23.38 -6.33
C THR A 18 -40.95 -23.46 -6.89
N THR A 19 -40.51 -22.40 -7.56
CA THR A 19 -39.13 -22.23 -8.01
C THR A 19 -38.29 -21.76 -6.82
N THR A 20 -37.72 -22.69 -6.06
CA THR A 20 -36.82 -22.35 -4.92
C THR A 20 -35.47 -23.05 -5.01
N THR A 21 -34.97 -23.27 -6.23
CA THR A 21 -33.69 -23.97 -6.48
C THR A 21 -32.68 -23.19 -7.33
N ASN A 22 -33.06 -22.09 -7.99
CA ASN A 22 -32.18 -21.37 -8.92
C ASN A 22 -31.26 -20.30 -8.29
N SER A 23 -31.46 -19.92 -7.03
CA SER A 23 -30.64 -18.87 -6.39
C SER A 23 -29.30 -19.40 -5.85
N SER A 24 -29.21 -20.69 -5.51
CA SER A 24 -28.01 -21.30 -4.92
C SER A 24 -26.96 -21.71 -5.97
N SER A 25 -27.40 -22.14 -7.15
CA SER A 25 -26.55 -22.52 -8.28
C SER A 25 -25.91 -21.32 -8.96
N SER A 26 -26.67 -20.24 -9.17
CA SER A 26 -26.16 -18.98 -9.74
C SER A 26 -25.15 -18.29 -8.82
N ARG A 27 -25.38 -18.33 -7.50
CA ARG A 27 -24.45 -17.73 -6.52
C ARG A 27 -23.14 -18.52 -6.41
N ARG A 28 -23.20 -19.85 -6.48
CA ARG A 28 -22.00 -20.71 -6.55
C ARG A 28 -21.21 -20.48 -7.84
N LYS A 29 -21.89 -20.33 -8.97
CA LYS A 29 -21.23 -20.08 -10.26
C LYS A 29 -20.56 -18.70 -10.31
N GLN A 30 -21.22 -17.66 -9.78
CA GLN A 30 -20.62 -16.33 -9.64
C GLN A 30 -19.42 -16.31 -8.68
N GLN A 31 -19.51 -17.01 -7.54
CA GLN A 31 -18.37 -17.14 -6.62
C GLN A 31 -17.19 -17.85 -7.27
N GLN A 32 -17.46 -18.87 -8.09
CA GLN A 32 -16.43 -19.62 -8.78
C GLN A 32 -15.77 -18.81 -9.90
N GLU A 33 -16.53 -18.04 -10.68
CA GLU A 33 -16.00 -17.13 -11.70
C GLU A 33 -15.20 -15.96 -11.08
N GLU A 34 -15.63 -15.45 -9.92
CA GLU A 34 -14.96 -14.38 -9.19
C GLU A 34 -13.65 -14.87 -8.51
N GLU A 35 -13.62 -16.12 -8.04
CA GLU A 35 -12.42 -16.76 -7.53
C GLU A 35 -11.43 -17.08 -8.66
N GLU A 36 -11.92 -17.44 -9.84
CA GLU A 36 -11.11 -17.72 -11.03
C GLU A 36 -10.44 -16.46 -11.62
N ASP A 37 -11.05 -15.28 -11.47
CA ASP A 37 -10.50 -13.98 -11.92
C ASP A 37 -9.66 -13.27 -10.83
N THR A 38 -9.40 -13.94 -9.70
CA THR A 38 -8.55 -13.42 -8.64
C THR A 38 -7.09 -13.79 -8.89
N VAL A 39 -6.21 -12.80 -8.96
CA VAL A 39 -4.76 -13.02 -9.08
C VAL A 39 -4.22 -13.56 -7.74
N THR A 40 -3.58 -14.73 -7.75
CA THR A 40 -2.93 -15.28 -6.55
C THR A 40 -1.42 -15.07 -6.66
N VAL A 41 -0.82 -14.45 -5.65
CA VAL A 41 0.64 -14.27 -5.57
C VAL A 41 1.19 -14.96 -4.34
N TYR A 42 2.14 -15.86 -4.56
CA TYR A 42 2.88 -16.54 -3.53
C TYR A 42 4.11 -15.75 -3.16
N VAL A 43 4.24 -15.41 -1.88
CA VAL A 43 5.39 -14.69 -1.33
C VAL A 43 6.16 -15.58 -0.35
N LYS A 44 7.42 -15.25 -0.11
CA LYS A 44 8.23 -15.96 0.88
C LYS A 44 7.59 -15.82 2.26
N ALA A 45 7.40 -16.93 2.97
CA ALA A 45 7.00 -16.93 4.38
C ALA A 45 8.15 -16.46 5.29
N GLY A 46 7.80 -15.84 6.40
CA GLY A 46 8.71 -15.45 7.47
C GLY A 46 9.22 -16.65 8.25
N VAL A 47 10.07 -16.40 9.25
CA VAL A 47 10.68 -17.46 10.06
C VAL A 47 9.67 -18.27 10.89
N ASP A 48 8.50 -17.69 11.16
CA ASP A 48 7.38 -18.35 11.83
C ASP A 48 6.53 -19.22 10.89
N GLY A 49 6.72 -19.09 9.57
CA GLY A 49 5.92 -19.77 8.55
C GLY A 49 4.54 -19.16 8.29
N GLU A 50 4.14 -18.12 9.03
CA GLU A 50 2.82 -17.50 8.94
C GLU A 50 2.89 -16.09 8.36
N ARG A 51 3.82 -15.26 8.84
CA ARG A 51 3.96 -13.88 8.37
C ARG A 51 4.67 -13.82 7.02
N MET A 52 4.62 -12.64 6.38
CA MET A 52 5.45 -12.38 5.20
C MET A 52 6.93 -12.30 5.58
N GLY A 53 7.76 -13.03 4.86
CA GLY A 53 9.22 -12.97 4.99
C GLY A 53 9.82 -11.80 4.21
N ALA A 54 11.05 -11.46 4.55
CA ALA A 54 11.74 -10.32 3.95
C ALA A 54 12.36 -10.64 2.59
N CYS A 55 11.55 -10.83 1.55
CA CYS A 55 12.03 -10.86 0.17
C CYS A 55 11.73 -9.52 -0.51
N PRO A 56 12.74 -8.73 -0.93
CA PRO A 56 12.50 -7.42 -1.54
C PRO A 56 11.76 -7.53 -2.88
N PHE A 57 11.95 -8.64 -3.61
CA PHE A 57 11.21 -8.92 -4.85
C PHE A 57 9.74 -9.24 -4.58
N CYS A 58 9.43 -9.98 -3.50
CA CYS A 58 8.04 -10.22 -3.10
C CYS A 58 7.36 -8.91 -2.70
N GLN A 59 8.05 -8.05 -1.95
CA GLN A 59 7.51 -6.75 -1.58
C GLN A 59 7.25 -5.88 -2.82
N ARG A 60 8.17 -5.84 -3.80
CA ARG A 60 7.98 -5.12 -5.07
C ARG A 60 6.68 -5.53 -5.76
N VAL A 61 6.48 -6.83 -5.97
CA VAL A 61 5.25 -7.35 -6.60
C VAL A 61 4.02 -7.00 -5.78
N PHE A 62 4.08 -7.12 -4.45
CA PHE A 62 2.95 -6.81 -3.59
C PHE A 62 2.59 -5.32 -3.60
N MET A 63 3.57 -4.41 -3.68
CA MET A 63 3.31 -2.98 -3.87
C MET A 63 2.56 -2.72 -5.19
N VAL A 64 3.01 -3.33 -6.29
CA VAL A 64 2.35 -3.23 -7.60
C VAL A 64 0.90 -3.74 -7.56
N LEU A 65 0.66 -4.88 -6.93
CA LEU A 65 -0.69 -5.44 -6.76
C LEU A 65 -1.61 -4.50 -5.98
N LEU A 66 -1.13 -3.94 -4.86
CA LEU A 66 -1.92 -3.02 -4.06
C LEU A 66 -2.25 -1.73 -4.81
N ILE A 67 -1.28 -1.18 -5.57
CA ILE A 67 -1.52 0.01 -6.40
C ILE A 67 -2.59 -0.30 -7.45
N LYS A 68 -2.44 -1.39 -8.21
CA LYS A 68 -3.44 -1.77 -9.22
C LYS A 68 -4.82 -2.06 -8.61
N ALA A 69 -4.88 -2.69 -7.44
CA ALA A 69 -6.13 -2.94 -6.72
C ALA A 69 -6.79 -1.65 -6.19
N GLN A 70 -6.01 -0.67 -5.71
CA GLN A 70 -6.54 0.64 -5.30
C GLN A 70 -7.18 1.38 -6.49
N HIS A 71 -6.65 1.18 -7.69
CA HIS A 71 -7.23 1.69 -8.93
C HIS A 71 -8.40 0.83 -9.45
N GLY A 72 -8.82 -0.21 -8.73
CA GLY A 72 -9.92 -1.10 -9.11
C GLY A 72 -9.62 -1.99 -10.31
N LEU A 73 -8.35 -2.17 -10.68
CA LEU A 73 -7.95 -2.89 -11.89
C LEU A 73 -7.96 -4.41 -11.72
N LEU A 74 -7.71 -4.90 -10.50
CA LEU A 74 -7.66 -6.33 -10.22
C LEU A 74 -8.04 -6.64 -8.77
N LYS A 75 -8.50 -7.87 -8.54
CA LYS A 75 -8.58 -8.49 -7.21
C LYS A 75 -7.42 -9.46 -7.06
N PHE A 76 -6.85 -9.52 -5.86
CA PHE A 76 -5.76 -10.43 -5.61
C PHE A 76 -5.76 -11.01 -4.20
N LYS A 77 -5.04 -12.12 -4.06
CA LYS A 77 -4.73 -12.77 -2.80
C LYS A 77 -3.23 -12.99 -2.69
N VAL A 78 -2.70 -12.74 -1.50
CA VAL A 78 -1.29 -13.06 -1.18
C VAL A 78 -1.26 -14.30 -0.29
N ILE A 79 -0.42 -15.27 -0.65
CA ILE A 79 -0.22 -16.50 0.10
C ILE A 79 1.25 -16.61 0.48
N THR A 80 1.53 -16.79 1.77
CA THR A 80 2.88 -17.06 2.26
C THR A 80 3.23 -18.53 2.02
N THR A 81 4.40 -18.76 1.44
CA THR A 81 4.90 -20.11 1.15
C THR A 81 6.31 -20.27 1.68
N ASN A 82 6.57 -21.42 2.30
CA ASN A 82 7.93 -21.87 2.57
C ASN A 82 8.54 -22.40 1.25
N PRO A 83 9.59 -21.76 0.69
CA PRO A 83 10.18 -22.22 -0.58
C PRO A 83 10.80 -23.61 -0.52
N ALA A 84 11.13 -24.13 0.67
CA ALA A 84 11.62 -25.49 0.84
C ALA A 84 10.51 -26.55 0.72
N LYS A 85 9.24 -26.14 0.79
CA LYS A 85 8.08 -27.03 0.70
C LYS A 85 6.93 -26.32 -0.04
N PRO A 86 7.12 -26.06 -1.35
CA PRO A 86 6.15 -25.29 -2.12
C PRO A 86 4.83 -26.07 -2.30
N PRO A 87 3.71 -25.35 -2.51
CA PRO A 87 2.41 -25.94 -2.82
C PRO A 87 2.43 -26.79 -4.11
N PRO A 88 1.52 -27.78 -4.26
CA PRO A 88 1.49 -28.67 -5.43
C PRO A 88 1.40 -27.96 -6.78
N GLU A 89 0.70 -26.83 -6.86
CA GLU A 89 0.52 -26.04 -8.08
C GLU A 89 1.85 -25.54 -8.67
N PHE A 90 2.89 -25.34 -7.86
CA PHE A 90 4.23 -24.98 -8.35
C PHE A 90 4.78 -26.06 -9.28
N LYS A 91 4.61 -27.34 -8.90
CA LYS A 91 5.07 -28.45 -9.72
C LYS A 91 4.28 -28.55 -11.03
N THR A 92 2.96 -28.36 -10.95
CA THR A 92 2.07 -28.44 -12.12
C THR A 92 2.36 -27.35 -13.15
N LEU A 93 2.63 -26.12 -12.68
CA LEU A 93 2.89 -24.95 -13.53
C LEU A 93 4.38 -24.71 -13.81
N GLY A 94 5.27 -25.56 -13.31
CA GLY A 94 6.71 -25.44 -13.53
C GLY A 94 7.40 -24.30 -12.76
N LEU A 95 6.76 -23.76 -11.73
CA LEU A 95 7.26 -22.68 -10.88
C LEU A 95 8.30 -23.22 -9.88
N LYS A 96 9.37 -22.45 -9.69
CA LYS A 96 10.54 -22.83 -8.87
C LYS A 96 10.81 -21.83 -7.74
N HIS A 97 10.40 -20.58 -7.90
CA HIS A 97 10.81 -19.48 -7.04
C HIS A 97 9.61 -18.66 -6.56
N VAL A 98 9.86 -17.83 -5.53
CA VAL A 98 8.94 -16.77 -5.10
C VAL A 98 9.61 -15.41 -5.33
N PRO A 99 8.87 -14.33 -5.66
CA PRO A 99 7.41 -14.31 -5.86
C PRO A 99 6.99 -15.17 -7.05
N ALA A 100 5.80 -15.77 -6.96
CA ALA A 100 5.17 -16.46 -8.07
C ALA A 100 3.74 -15.98 -8.22
N LEU A 101 3.34 -15.64 -9.43
CA LEU A 101 1.98 -15.26 -9.79
C LEU A 101 1.29 -16.45 -10.43
N ILE A 102 0.06 -16.71 -10.00
CA ILE A 102 -0.87 -17.64 -10.64
C ILE A 102 -2.17 -16.89 -10.86
N HIS A 103 -2.67 -16.93 -12.09
CA HIS A 103 -3.97 -16.36 -12.43
C HIS A 103 -4.61 -17.24 -13.52
N ARG A 104 -5.77 -17.83 -13.19
CA ARG A 104 -6.40 -18.88 -14.00
C ARG A 104 -5.45 -20.07 -14.18
N ASP A 105 -5.17 -20.46 -15.42
CA ASP A 105 -4.26 -21.56 -15.78
C ASP A 105 -2.81 -21.09 -16.04
N ASP A 106 -2.55 -19.79 -15.99
CA ASP A 106 -1.22 -19.21 -16.23
C ASP A 106 -0.46 -19.05 -14.91
N GLY A 107 0.85 -19.37 -14.94
CA GLY A 107 1.76 -19.12 -13.83
C GLY A 107 3.14 -18.64 -14.28
N CYS A 108 3.72 -17.68 -13.55
CA CYS A 108 5.08 -17.21 -13.77
C CYS A 108 5.79 -16.87 -12.44
N ASP A 109 7.10 -17.13 -12.38
CA ASP A 109 7.94 -16.89 -11.19
C ASP A 109 9.22 -16.10 -11.48
N ALA A 110 9.42 -15.68 -12.74
CA ALA A 110 10.42 -14.68 -13.09
C ALA A 110 9.85 -13.28 -12.84
N LEU A 111 10.61 -12.43 -12.15
CA LEU A 111 10.14 -11.11 -11.72
C LEU A 111 9.67 -10.24 -12.89
N ASP A 112 10.45 -10.20 -13.98
CA ASP A 112 10.13 -9.38 -15.15
C ASP A 112 8.86 -9.90 -15.84
N ASP A 113 8.66 -11.22 -15.91
CA ASP A 113 7.45 -11.84 -16.46
C ASP A 113 6.22 -11.54 -15.60
N ILE A 114 6.36 -11.54 -14.27
CA ILE A 114 5.28 -11.16 -13.35
C ILE A 114 4.85 -9.71 -13.58
N ILE A 115 5.81 -8.78 -13.62
CA ILE A 115 5.52 -7.36 -13.82
C ILE A 115 4.90 -7.16 -15.21
N HIS A 116 5.47 -7.77 -16.25
CA HIS A 116 4.94 -7.70 -17.60
C HIS A 116 3.52 -8.27 -17.71
N TYR A 117 3.23 -9.40 -17.03
CA TYR A 117 1.90 -9.98 -16.97
C TYR A 117 0.89 -9.01 -16.34
N LEU A 118 1.25 -8.42 -15.19
CA LEU A 118 0.38 -7.48 -14.48
C LEU A 118 0.08 -6.23 -15.31
N ASP A 119 1.06 -5.68 -16.01
CA ASP A 119 0.86 -4.48 -16.85
C ASP A 119 0.08 -4.78 -18.13
N THR A 120 0.29 -5.95 -18.73
CA THR A 120 -0.40 -6.33 -19.96
C THR A 120 -1.85 -6.73 -19.70
N LYS A 121 -2.12 -7.50 -18.64
CA LYS A 121 -3.47 -7.98 -18.31
C LYS A 121 -4.30 -6.94 -17.57
N PHE A 122 -3.66 -6.09 -16.76
CA PHE A 122 -4.31 -5.07 -15.95
C PHE A 122 -3.65 -3.70 -16.19
N PRO A 123 -3.82 -3.13 -17.41
CA PRO A 123 -3.17 -1.88 -17.78
C PRO A 123 -3.64 -0.71 -16.92
N GLY A 124 -2.74 0.25 -16.68
CA GLY A 124 -2.98 1.42 -15.84
C GLY A 124 -2.39 1.29 -14.43
N GLY A 125 -2.80 2.22 -13.55
CA GLY A 125 -2.25 2.38 -12.20
C GLY A 125 -1.15 3.44 -12.10
N GLY A 126 -0.79 4.10 -13.20
CA GLY A 126 0.18 5.20 -13.20
C GLY A 126 1.58 4.77 -12.74
N LEU A 127 1.93 3.50 -12.98
CA LEU A 127 3.19 2.90 -12.55
C LEU A 127 4.32 3.14 -13.57
N GLU A 128 3.97 3.55 -14.77
CA GLU A 128 4.90 3.85 -15.85
C GLU A 128 5.77 5.06 -15.50
N TYR A 129 7.04 5.00 -15.89
CA TYR A 129 7.99 6.09 -15.74
C TYR A 129 8.96 6.09 -16.91
N ASN A 130 9.57 7.24 -17.18
CA ASN A 130 10.62 7.37 -18.18
C ASN A 130 11.67 8.36 -17.71
N SER A 131 12.66 7.88 -16.95
CA SER A 131 13.81 8.69 -16.53
C SER A 131 15.07 7.83 -16.47
N PRO A 132 15.90 7.87 -17.54
CA PRO A 132 17.22 7.23 -17.54
C PRO A 132 18.12 7.73 -16.39
N GLU A 133 17.94 8.97 -15.95
CA GLU A 133 18.67 9.55 -14.82
C GLU A 133 18.28 8.88 -13.50
N ALA A 134 16.98 8.58 -13.30
CA ALA A 134 16.50 7.86 -12.12
C ALA A 134 16.99 6.42 -12.12
N ASP A 135 16.96 5.75 -13.27
CA ASP A 135 17.51 4.40 -13.44
C ASP A 135 19.01 4.38 -13.09
N LEU A 136 19.77 5.35 -13.58
CA LEU A 136 21.20 5.45 -13.29
C LEU A 136 21.48 5.73 -11.82
N ALA A 137 20.72 6.63 -11.19
CA ALA A 137 20.90 7.01 -9.79
C ALA A 137 20.59 5.87 -8.80
N THR A 138 19.73 4.93 -9.20
CA THR A 138 19.25 3.83 -8.36
C THR A 138 19.93 2.49 -8.68
N LYS A 139 20.74 2.44 -9.75
CA LYS A 139 21.29 1.21 -10.33
C LYS A 139 22.10 0.36 -9.36
N ASP A 140 23.02 0.96 -8.59
CA ASP A 140 24.10 0.19 -7.97
C ASP A 140 24.12 0.21 -6.44
N PHE A 141 23.36 1.07 -5.76
CA PHE A 141 23.37 1.17 -4.29
C PHE A 141 23.13 -0.18 -3.61
N PHE A 142 22.19 -0.99 -4.12
CA PHE A 142 21.87 -2.27 -3.52
C PHE A 142 22.99 -3.29 -3.71
N SER A 143 23.69 -3.24 -4.85
CA SER A 143 24.87 -4.08 -5.09
C SER A 143 26.02 -3.70 -4.16
N LYS A 144 26.23 -2.39 -3.92
CA LYS A 144 27.23 -1.90 -2.94
C LYS A 144 26.86 -2.33 -1.53
N PHE A 145 25.59 -2.27 -1.18
CA PHE A 145 25.09 -2.79 0.10
C PHE A 145 25.31 -4.30 0.22
N CYS A 146 24.97 -5.09 -0.80
CA CYS A 146 25.21 -6.55 -0.80
C CYS A 146 26.69 -6.89 -0.65
N PHE A 147 27.59 -6.05 -1.17
CA PHE A 147 29.04 -6.20 -0.97
C PHE A 147 29.48 -5.74 0.42
N TYR A 148 28.90 -4.66 0.95
CA TYR A 148 29.20 -4.13 2.28
C TYR A 148 28.73 -5.06 3.40
N ILE A 149 27.52 -5.62 3.31
CA ILE A 149 26.92 -6.43 4.38
C ILE A 149 27.64 -7.77 4.61
N LYS A 150 28.56 -8.16 3.72
CA LYS A 150 29.42 -9.33 3.90
C LYS A 150 30.35 -9.13 5.09
N ALA A 151 30.56 -10.18 5.89
CA ALA A 151 31.36 -10.13 7.12
C ALA A 151 32.82 -9.72 6.88
N VAL A 152 33.37 -10.05 5.71
CA VAL A 152 34.77 -9.76 5.34
C VAL A 152 35.01 -8.30 4.99
N ASN A 153 33.97 -7.55 4.62
CA ASN A 153 34.10 -6.16 4.27
C ASN A 153 33.78 -5.30 5.50
N GLN A 154 34.57 -4.27 5.78
CA GLN A 154 34.31 -3.32 6.88
C GLN A 154 34.16 -1.88 6.39
N ASP A 155 34.53 -1.60 5.14
CA ASP A 155 34.55 -0.24 4.60
C ASP A 155 33.22 0.11 3.92
N PRO A 156 32.46 1.11 4.43
CA PRO A 156 31.21 1.56 3.82
C PRO A 156 31.44 2.54 2.66
N SER A 157 32.66 3.00 2.36
CA SER A 157 32.90 4.12 1.44
C SER A 157 32.21 3.98 0.06
N LYS A 158 32.19 2.78 -0.51
CA LYS A 158 31.50 2.52 -1.79
C LYS A 158 29.98 2.57 -1.67
N LEU A 159 29.44 2.15 -0.53
CA LEU A 159 28.01 2.27 -0.22
C LEU A 159 27.65 3.74 0.00
N ASP A 160 28.43 4.46 0.80
CA ASP A 160 28.23 5.88 1.05
C ASP A 160 28.25 6.69 -0.25
N GLN A 161 29.20 6.41 -1.15
CA GLN A 161 29.26 7.06 -2.45
C GLN A 161 27.98 6.82 -3.27
N ALA A 162 27.46 5.59 -3.30
CA ALA A 162 26.23 5.29 -4.02
C ALA A 162 24.99 5.98 -3.40
N LEU A 163 24.93 6.03 -2.06
CA LEU A 163 23.86 6.76 -1.35
C LEU A 163 23.94 8.28 -1.59
N HIS A 164 25.14 8.86 -1.65
CA HIS A 164 25.33 10.28 -2.01
C HIS A 164 24.90 10.56 -3.45
N SER A 165 25.19 9.66 -4.40
CA SER A 165 24.71 9.79 -5.79
C SER A 165 23.18 9.77 -5.87
N LEU A 166 22.53 8.84 -5.17
CA LEU A 166 21.07 8.78 -5.08
C LEU A 166 20.49 10.03 -4.42
N ASN A 167 21.09 10.49 -3.31
CA ASN A 167 20.68 11.73 -2.65
C ASN A 167 20.78 12.94 -3.59
N THR A 168 21.88 13.04 -4.33
CA THR A 168 22.11 14.13 -5.29
C THR A 168 21.06 14.13 -6.39
N PHE A 169 20.58 12.95 -6.82
CA PHE A 169 19.43 12.85 -7.73
C PHE A 169 18.14 13.34 -7.07
N LEU A 170 17.84 12.88 -5.86
CA LEU A 170 16.62 13.22 -5.12
C LEU A 170 16.57 14.71 -4.70
N GLU A 171 17.69 15.41 -4.61
CA GLU A 171 17.71 16.84 -4.28
C GLU A 171 17.43 17.76 -5.48
N ARG A 172 17.31 17.21 -6.70
CA ARG A 172 17.02 18.02 -7.89
C ARG A 172 15.57 18.52 -7.86
N PRO A 173 15.33 19.79 -8.24
CA PRO A 173 13.97 20.29 -8.47
C PRO A 173 13.28 19.52 -9.61
N ILE A 174 11.95 19.46 -9.57
CA ILE A 174 11.14 18.89 -10.66
C ILE A 174 11.33 19.74 -11.91
N THR A 175 12.01 19.23 -12.93
CA THR A 175 11.96 19.85 -14.26
C THR A 175 10.62 19.48 -14.89
N ASN A 176 9.83 20.45 -15.32
CA ASN A 176 8.55 20.22 -16.00
C ASN A 176 8.78 19.48 -17.35
N THR A 177 8.95 18.16 -17.32
CA THR A 177 8.89 17.33 -18.51
C THR A 177 7.44 16.91 -18.69
N THR A 178 6.66 17.80 -19.30
CA THR A 178 5.35 17.46 -19.86
C THR A 178 5.53 16.35 -20.89
N VAL A 179 5.08 15.13 -20.56
CA VAL A 179 4.71 14.13 -21.56
C VAL A 179 3.38 14.58 -22.15
N THR A 180 3.43 15.30 -23.26
CA THR A 180 2.29 15.43 -24.18
C THR A 180 2.18 14.14 -24.98
N PRO A 181 1.03 13.46 -25.05
CA PRO A 181 0.84 12.39 -26.01
C PRO A 181 0.80 13.01 -27.41
N SER A 182 1.79 12.68 -28.23
CA SER A 182 1.88 13.13 -29.62
C SER A 182 0.75 12.53 -30.46
N ASN A 183 -0.32 13.30 -30.68
CA ASN A 183 -1.14 13.13 -31.89
C ASN A 183 -0.58 14.06 -32.96
N GLY A 184 -0.06 13.46 -34.03
CA GLY A 184 0.49 14.19 -35.17
C GLY A 184 -0.57 14.98 -35.93
N ILE A 185 -0.13 16.10 -36.51
CA ILE A 185 -0.46 16.56 -37.86
C ILE A 185 0.69 17.49 -38.27
N LEU A 186 1.25 17.22 -39.44
CA LEU A 186 2.21 18.06 -40.14
C LEU A 186 1.49 19.27 -40.74
N THR A 187 2.07 20.47 -40.61
CA THR A 187 1.97 21.50 -41.66
C THR A 187 3.24 22.35 -41.68
N ASN A 188 3.94 22.32 -42.82
CA ASN A 188 4.97 23.28 -43.21
C ASN A 188 4.33 24.66 -43.46
N GLY A 189 5.07 25.74 -43.22
CA GLY A 189 4.67 27.08 -43.62
C GLY A 189 5.61 28.15 -43.09
N ASP A 190 6.43 28.68 -43.97
CA ASP A 190 7.39 29.76 -43.79
C ASP A 190 6.72 31.08 -43.38
N THR A 191 7.41 31.96 -42.64
CA THR A 191 7.56 33.41 -42.89
C THR A 191 8.20 34.10 -41.68
N GLU A 192 9.36 34.72 -41.91
CA GLU A 192 10.02 35.72 -41.06
C GLU A 192 9.08 36.89 -40.76
N HIS A 193 9.05 37.43 -39.54
CA HIS A 193 8.95 38.88 -39.30
C HIS A 193 9.03 39.24 -37.80
N HIS A 194 9.88 40.23 -37.55
CA HIS A 194 9.86 41.25 -36.50
C HIS A 194 10.11 40.89 -35.03
N ALA A 195 11.28 41.35 -34.60
CA ALA A 195 11.61 41.70 -33.23
C ALA A 195 10.64 42.77 -32.70
N GLU A 196 9.95 42.44 -31.62
CA GLU A 196 9.43 43.41 -30.66
C GLU A 196 9.85 42.99 -29.26
N ASN A 197 10.34 43.98 -28.53
CA ASN A 197 10.81 43.86 -27.16
C ASN A 197 9.61 43.66 -26.23
N ASP A 198 9.52 42.49 -25.63
CA ASP A 198 8.75 42.29 -24.41
C ASP A 198 9.74 41.95 -23.28
N GLU A 199 10.12 42.98 -22.52
CA GLU A 199 10.72 42.86 -21.20
C GLU A 199 9.71 42.18 -20.26
N ALA A 200 9.65 40.85 -20.33
CA ALA A 200 8.83 40.02 -19.48
C ALA A 200 9.58 39.70 -18.17
N ASP A 201 9.24 40.46 -17.13
CA ASP A 201 9.17 40.07 -15.71
C ASP A 201 9.99 38.84 -15.29
N LEU A 202 11.27 39.07 -15.03
CA LEU A 202 12.19 38.16 -14.35
C LEU A 202 11.90 38.12 -12.84
N SER A 203 10.75 37.60 -12.39
CA SER A 203 10.50 37.48 -10.94
C SER A 203 9.49 36.42 -10.47
N HIS A 204 9.30 35.30 -11.18
CA HIS A 204 8.69 34.10 -10.59
C HIS A 204 9.60 32.88 -10.71
N HIS A 205 10.68 32.88 -9.93
CA HIS A 205 11.26 31.62 -9.47
C HIS A 205 10.21 30.91 -8.62
N HIS A 206 9.32 30.15 -9.26
CA HIS A 206 8.62 29.08 -8.56
C HIS A 206 9.72 28.18 -7.97
N HIS A 207 9.88 28.24 -6.66
CA HIS A 207 10.63 27.24 -5.93
C HIS A 207 9.92 25.90 -6.19
N GLN A 208 10.36 25.19 -7.22
CA GLN A 208 9.88 23.87 -7.52
C GLN A 208 10.42 22.96 -6.43
N GLU A 209 9.54 22.58 -5.51
CA GLU A 209 9.83 21.58 -4.50
C GLU A 209 10.35 20.32 -5.19
N PRO A 210 11.37 19.67 -4.63
CA PRO A 210 11.90 18.44 -5.21
C PRO A 210 10.83 17.34 -5.19
N PRO A 211 10.88 16.36 -6.12
CA PRO A 211 9.84 15.37 -6.24
C PRO A 211 9.71 14.52 -4.97
N GLU A 212 8.47 14.08 -4.71
CA GLU A 212 8.15 13.21 -3.58
C GLU A 212 8.72 11.81 -3.78
N TYR A 213 8.58 11.26 -5.00
CA TYR A 213 9.12 9.95 -5.42
C TYR A 213 10.15 10.09 -6.56
N LEU A 214 10.65 8.97 -7.10
CA LEU A 214 11.79 9.00 -8.04
C LEU A 214 11.47 9.66 -9.38
N TYR A 215 10.22 9.60 -9.83
CA TYR A 215 9.79 10.17 -11.11
C TYR A 215 8.80 11.34 -10.96
N GLY A 216 8.06 11.40 -9.86
CA GLY A 216 7.00 12.38 -9.68
C GLY A 216 6.27 12.26 -8.34
N PRO A 217 5.00 12.67 -8.26
CA PRO A 217 4.22 12.70 -7.02
C PRO A 217 3.58 11.35 -6.64
N HIS A 218 3.72 10.33 -7.48
CA HIS A 218 3.11 9.01 -7.27
C HIS A 218 4.16 7.90 -7.37
N LEU A 219 3.89 6.78 -6.70
CA LEU A 219 4.73 5.58 -6.77
C LEU A 219 4.73 5.02 -8.19
N THR A 220 5.92 4.74 -8.71
CA THR A 220 6.13 4.08 -10.00
C THR A 220 6.69 2.66 -9.81
N HIS A 221 6.86 1.93 -10.90
CA HIS A 221 7.59 0.65 -10.89
C HIS A 221 8.99 0.77 -10.30
N LEU A 222 9.67 1.90 -10.56
CA LEU A 222 11.01 2.14 -10.02
C LEU A 222 10.98 2.28 -8.50
N ASP A 223 9.99 3.00 -7.95
CA ASP A 223 9.83 3.15 -6.50
C ASP A 223 9.50 1.80 -5.83
N CYS A 224 8.64 1.00 -6.46
CA CYS A 224 8.31 -0.35 -5.98
C CYS A 224 9.54 -1.27 -5.96
N GLU A 225 10.55 -1.02 -6.79
CA GLU A 225 11.82 -1.74 -6.77
C GLU A 225 12.80 -1.19 -5.72
N VAL A 226 12.93 0.13 -5.63
CA VAL A 226 13.97 0.80 -4.84
C VAL A 226 13.63 0.81 -3.34
N LEU A 227 12.40 1.13 -2.98
CA LEU A 227 12.00 1.28 -1.57
C LEU A 227 12.20 0.00 -0.73
N PRO A 228 11.81 -1.21 -1.19
CA PRO A 228 12.11 -2.45 -0.45
C PRO A 228 13.62 -2.64 -0.22
N LYS A 229 14.43 -2.35 -1.23
CA LYS A 229 15.90 -2.48 -1.17
C LYS A 229 16.51 -1.50 -0.18
N LEU A 230 16.02 -0.26 -0.13
CA LEU A 230 16.47 0.75 0.83
C LEU A 230 16.11 0.38 2.27
N GLN A 231 14.91 -0.15 2.51
CA GLN A 231 14.52 -0.60 3.85
C GLN A 231 15.38 -1.77 4.32
N HIS A 232 15.67 -2.71 3.42
CA HIS A 232 16.59 -3.81 3.69
C HIS A 232 17.99 -3.31 4.06
N LEU A 233 18.52 -2.34 3.30
CA LEU A 233 19.80 -1.71 3.60
C LEU A 233 19.78 -1.12 5.00
N ARG A 234 18.80 -0.25 5.31
CA ARG A 234 18.69 0.45 6.59
C ARG A 234 18.68 -0.52 7.76
N VAL A 235 17.75 -1.47 7.76
CA VAL A 235 17.53 -2.37 8.90
C VAL A 235 18.69 -3.35 9.07
N ALA A 236 19.10 -4.02 8.00
CA ALA A 236 20.10 -5.07 8.10
C ALA A 236 21.52 -4.52 8.35
N ALA A 237 21.88 -3.39 7.71
CA ALA A 237 23.18 -2.78 7.94
C ALA A 237 23.33 -2.29 9.39
N LYS A 238 22.26 -1.71 9.96
CA LYS A 238 22.23 -1.35 11.38
C LYS A 238 22.33 -2.57 12.29
N ALA A 239 21.48 -3.59 12.06
CA ALA A 239 21.40 -4.74 12.95
C ALA A 239 22.66 -5.64 12.95
N LEU A 240 23.34 -5.77 11.80
CA LEU A 240 24.45 -6.72 11.63
C LEU A 240 25.83 -6.07 11.64
N LYS A 241 25.92 -4.76 11.36
CA LYS A 241 27.20 -4.04 11.25
C LYS A 241 27.22 -2.70 11.97
N ASP A 242 26.16 -2.36 12.70
CA ASP A 242 26.01 -1.07 13.39
C ASP A 242 26.21 0.15 12.46
N TYR A 243 25.83 0.00 11.19
CA TYR A 243 25.90 1.08 10.21
C TYR A 243 24.62 1.90 10.23
N ASP A 244 24.77 3.22 10.35
CA ASP A 244 23.69 4.20 10.18
C ASP A 244 23.85 4.94 8.85
N ILE A 245 22.74 5.15 8.16
CA ILE A 245 22.72 5.99 6.96
C ILE A 245 23.01 7.44 7.37
N PRO A 246 23.93 8.16 6.69
CA PRO A 246 24.25 9.53 7.06
C PRO A 246 23.02 10.46 7.10
N THR A 247 22.85 11.19 8.20
CA THR A 247 21.67 12.03 8.44
C THR A 247 21.61 13.29 7.57
N ASN A 248 22.72 13.67 6.96
CA ASN A 248 22.84 14.81 6.06
C ASN A 248 22.28 14.55 4.64
N LEU A 249 21.89 13.31 4.31
CA LEU A 249 21.30 12.95 3.01
C LEU A 249 19.82 13.35 2.97
N ARG A 250 19.56 14.66 2.76
CA ARG A 250 18.21 15.24 2.90
C ARG A 250 17.22 14.71 1.88
N GLY A 251 17.60 14.64 0.60
CA GLY A 251 16.76 14.09 -0.45
C GLY A 251 16.40 12.63 -0.19
N PHE A 252 17.38 11.84 0.27
CA PHE A 252 17.20 10.46 0.67
C PHE A 252 16.21 10.30 1.83
N TRP A 253 16.40 11.04 2.92
CA TRP A 253 15.51 10.95 4.08
C TRP A 253 14.10 11.50 3.80
N ARG A 254 13.97 12.50 2.93
CA ARG A 254 12.66 12.96 2.42
C ARG A 254 11.94 11.86 1.65
N TYR A 255 12.65 11.15 0.78
CA TYR A 255 12.10 10.03 0.01
C TYR A 255 11.64 8.87 0.91
N LEU A 256 12.44 8.49 1.91
CA LEU A 256 12.02 7.49 2.89
C LEU A 256 10.84 7.97 3.74
N HIS A 257 10.83 9.24 4.14
CA HIS A 257 9.69 9.82 4.85
C HIS A 257 8.40 9.69 4.03
N ALA A 258 8.42 10.00 2.72
CA ALA A 258 7.26 9.81 1.85
C ALA A 258 6.79 8.35 1.84
N ALA A 259 7.72 7.40 1.69
CA ALA A 259 7.39 5.97 1.73
C ALA A 259 6.78 5.53 3.08
N TYR A 260 7.31 5.99 4.20
CA TYR A 260 6.81 5.63 5.54
C TYR A 260 5.44 6.22 5.87
N ASN A 261 5.02 7.24 5.14
CA ASN A 261 3.66 7.79 5.22
C ASN A 261 2.73 7.24 4.12
N ASN A 262 3.23 6.37 3.24
CA ASN A 262 2.44 5.78 2.17
C ASN A 262 1.86 4.40 2.60
N PRO A 263 0.53 4.20 2.58
CA PRO A 263 -0.09 2.96 3.03
C PRO A 263 0.30 1.74 2.19
N ILE A 264 0.67 1.92 0.91
CA ILE A 264 1.17 0.82 0.05
C ILE A 264 2.46 0.26 0.61
N PHE A 265 3.43 1.13 0.92
CA PHE A 265 4.71 0.69 1.44
C PHE A 265 4.57 0.12 2.85
N VAL A 266 3.85 0.82 3.74
CA VAL A 266 3.64 0.37 5.13
C VAL A 266 2.99 -1.01 5.22
N ARG A 267 1.97 -1.29 4.39
CA ARG A 267 1.26 -2.58 4.40
C ARG A 267 2.08 -3.75 3.83
N THR A 268 3.03 -3.47 2.94
CA THR A 268 3.82 -4.49 2.24
C THR A 268 5.18 -4.73 2.89
N CYS A 269 5.64 -3.81 3.73
CA CYS A 269 6.93 -3.88 4.38
C CYS A 269 6.98 -5.02 5.42
N PRO A 270 7.96 -5.93 5.34
CA PRO A 270 8.21 -6.90 6.40
C PRO A 270 8.74 -6.20 7.66
N CYS A 271 8.52 -6.79 8.83
CA CYS A 271 9.04 -6.21 10.07
C CYS A 271 10.57 -6.34 10.16
N ASP A 272 11.19 -5.52 11.01
CA ASP A 272 12.65 -5.41 11.12
C ASP A 272 13.31 -6.74 11.48
N GLN A 273 12.61 -7.56 12.28
CA GLN A 273 13.05 -8.89 12.65
C GLN A 273 13.18 -9.82 11.45
N GLU A 274 12.18 -9.85 10.55
CA GLU A 274 12.23 -10.69 9.35
C GLU A 274 13.35 -10.24 8.41
N ILE A 275 13.57 -8.93 8.27
CA ILE A 275 14.69 -8.39 7.47
C ILE A 275 16.02 -8.81 8.08
N THR A 276 16.19 -8.64 9.39
CA THR A 276 17.42 -8.97 10.10
C THR A 276 17.76 -10.46 9.95
N LEU A 277 16.77 -11.34 10.17
CA LEU A 277 16.95 -12.79 10.07
C LEU A 277 17.21 -13.24 8.63
N HIS A 278 16.50 -12.66 7.64
CA HIS A 278 16.74 -12.95 6.23
C HIS A 278 18.17 -12.66 5.78
N TRP A 279 18.78 -11.58 6.28
CA TRP A 279 20.18 -11.27 5.99
C TRP A 279 21.14 -12.10 6.84
N HIS A 280 20.83 -12.34 8.11
CA HIS A 280 21.64 -13.17 8.99
C HIS A 280 21.81 -14.61 8.48
N ASP A 281 20.78 -15.20 7.88
CA ASP A 281 20.80 -16.58 7.40
C ASP A 281 21.72 -16.78 6.18
N ARG A 282 22.13 -15.69 5.51
CA ARG A 282 23.05 -15.78 4.38
C ARG A 282 24.43 -16.24 4.83
N PRO A 283 25.13 -17.13 4.09
CA PRO A 283 26.42 -17.67 4.53
C PRO A 283 27.51 -16.60 4.75
N GLU A 284 27.51 -15.55 3.93
CA GLU A 284 28.59 -14.56 3.87
C GLU A 284 28.40 -13.35 4.81
N THR A 285 27.30 -13.28 5.57
CA THR A 285 26.96 -12.14 6.44
C THR A 285 27.36 -12.38 7.90
N PRO A 286 27.51 -11.31 8.71
CA PRO A 286 27.77 -11.44 10.14
C PRO A 286 26.74 -12.33 10.84
N LYS A 287 27.24 -13.24 11.69
CA LYS A 287 26.40 -14.18 12.42
C LYS A 287 26.03 -13.62 13.80
N LEU A 288 24.73 -13.51 14.03
CA LEU A 288 24.14 -13.35 15.35
C LEU A 288 24.37 -14.63 16.17
N SER A 289 24.49 -14.49 17.48
CA SER A 289 24.51 -15.64 18.38
C SER A 289 23.17 -16.38 18.34
N HIS A 290 23.18 -17.70 18.57
CA HIS A 290 21.95 -18.50 18.64
C HIS A 290 20.93 -17.93 19.63
N LYS A 291 21.39 -17.41 20.77
CA LYS A 291 20.53 -16.75 21.76
C LYS A 291 19.87 -15.50 21.17
N ARG A 292 20.63 -14.64 20.48
CA ARG A 292 20.07 -13.41 19.87
C ARG A 292 19.09 -13.73 18.75
N HIS A 293 19.43 -14.71 17.90
CA HIS A 293 18.53 -15.21 16.86
C HIS A 293 17.18 -15.66 17.43
N ALA A 294 17.20 -16.55 18.42
CA ALA A 294 15.99 -17.08 19.05
C ALA A 294 15.13 -15.99 19.73
N VAL A 295 15.78 -14.95 20.26
CA VAL A 295 15.08 -13.78 20.80
C VAL A 295 14.39 -13.01 19.67
N ILE A 296 15.12 -12.61 18.63
CA ILE A 296 14.57 -11.82 17.50
C ILE A 296 13.38 -12.53 16.84
N ALA A 297 13.47 -13.84 16.62
CA ALA A 297 12.40 -14.63 16.01
C ALA A 297 11.09 -14.63 16.82
N LYS A 298 11.15 -14.34 18.13
CA LYS A 298 9.99 -14.30 19.03
C LYS A 298 9.59 -12.89 19.46
N GLU A 299 10.36 -11.87 19.06
CA GLU A 299 10.03 -10.48 19.38
C GLU A 299 8.76 -10.04 18.62
N LYS A 300 7.95 -9.18 19.26
CA LYS A 300 6.83 -8.53 18.57
C LYS A 300 7.33 -7.74 17.36
N PRO A 301 6.62 -7.76 16.21
CA PRO A 301 7.02 -7.04 15.02
C PRO A 301 7.27 -5.56 15.30
N LYS A 302 8.41 -5.04 14.82
CA LYS A 302 8.81 -3.63 14.87
C LYS A 302 9.12 -3.14 13.46
N PHE A 303 9.00 -1.83 13.26
CA PHE A 303 9.23 -1.20 11.97
C PHE A 303 10.06 0.07 12.14
N SER A 304 11.25 0.08 11.55
CA SER A 304 12.15 1.25 11.53
C SER A 304 11.69 2.24 10.46
N PHE A 305 10.64 3.00 10.79
CA PHE A 305 10.00 4.03 9.94
C PHE A 305 10.24 5.46 10.44
N ASP A 306 11.06 5.62 11.49
CA ASP A 306 11.52 6.92 11.95
C ASP A 306 12.43 7.60 10.91
N VAL A 307 12.48 8.92 10.88
CA VAL A 307 13.45 9.69 10.08
C VAL A 307 14.16 10.70 10.97
N PRO A 308 15.44 11.04 10.70
CA PRO A 308 16.15 12.05 11.49
C PRO A 308 15.45 13.41 11.44
N CYS A 309 15.24 14.04 12.60
CA CYS A 309 14.76 15.42 12.63
C CYS A 309 15.86 16.38 12.17
N ASN A 310 15.51 17.37 11.33
CA ASN A 310 16.41 18.45 10.98
C ASN A 310 16.50 19.44 12.16
N ASP A 311 17.51 19.28 13.03
CA ASP A 311 17.80 20.21 14.14
C ASP A 311 18.43 21.53 13.66
N LYS A 312 17.84 22.18 12.65
CA LYS A 312 18.20 23.53 12.19
C LYS A 312 17.00 24.46 12.05
N VAL A 313 16.11 24.46 13.04
CA VAL A 313 15.30 25.63 13.40
C VAL A 313 15.20 25.70 14.93
N SER A 314 16.26 26.18 15.58
CA SER A 314 16.15 26.72 16.94
C SER A 314 17.31 27.67 17.21
N ASN A 315 17.19 28.89 16.70
CA ASN A 315 17.56 30.07 17.47
C ASN A 315 16.66 31.21 17.04
N ASN A 316 15.90 31.71 18.03
CA ASN A 316 14.94 32.82 17.99
C ASN A 316 13.53 32.56 17.45
N SER A 317 12.73 31.84 18.24
CA SER A 317 11.42 32.35 18.68
C SER A 317 10.93 31.58 19.91
N LYS A 318 11.11 32.19 21.09
CA LYS A 318 10.24 31.90 22.22
C LYS A 318 8.87 32.49 21.89
N GLN A 319 7.92 31.68 21.42
CA GLN A 319 6.50 31.85 21.75
C GLN A 319 5.73 30.59 21.34
N GLY A 320 4.94 30.08 22.30
CA GLY A 320 4.33 28.76 22.24
C GLY A 320 3.34 28.61 21.08
N GLY A 321 3.51 27.53 20.32
CA GLY A 321 2.52 26.96 19.42
C GLY A 321 2.20 25.55 19.90
N ILE A 322 1.01 25.36 20.46
CA ILE A 322 0.48 24.06 20.84
C ILE A 322 0.09 23.37 19.54
N GLY A 323 0.77 22.29 19.18
CA GLY A 323 0.57 21.56 17.93
C GLY A 323 -0.86 21.01 17.80
N MET A 324 -1.44 21.25 16.62
CA MET A 324 -2.81 20.91 16.19
C MET A 324 -3.13 19.39 16.20
N GLU A 325 -2.14 18.50 16.35
CA GLU A 325 -2.32 17.05 16.22
C GLU A 325 -2.95 16.34 17.42
N ARG A 326 -3.12 17.02 18.56
CA ARG A 326 -3.80 16.43 19.74
C ARG A 326 -5.30 16.72 19.80
N SER A 327 -5.83 17.53 18.87
CA SER A 327 -7.23 17.98 18.94
C SER A 327 -8.23 16.87 18.58
N TRP A 328 -7.91 15.99 17.63
CA TRP A 328 -8.84 14.94 17.16
C TRP A 328 -9.06 13.82 18.19
N MET A 329 -8.02 13.40 18.90
CA MET A 329 -8.18 12.41 19.98
C MET A 329 -8.97 12.98 21.16
N VAL A 330 -8.76 14.25 21.51
CA VAL A 330 -9.52 14.92 22.58
C VAL A 330 -10.97 15.13 22.18
N LEU A 331 -11.25 15.48 20.91
CA LEU A 331 -12.62 15.57 20.39
C LEU A 331 -13.34 14.21 20.44
N CYS A 332 -12.66 13.13 20.07
CA CYS A 332 -13.25 11.79 20.07
C CYS A 332 -13.60 11.31 21.50
N VAL A 333 -12.71 11.57 22.48
CA VAL A 333 -12.95 11.24 23.90
C VAL A 333 -14.04 12.14 24.52
N MET A 334 -14.15 13.39 24.10
CA MET A 334 -15.23 14.29 24.56
C MET A 334 -16.58 13.92 23.96
N VAL A 335 -16.64 13.57 22.67
CA VAL A 335 -17.89 13.12 22.01
C VAL A 335 -18.41 11.83 22.65
N LEU A 336 -17.52 10.89 23.00
CA LEU A 336 -17.91 9.65 23.70
C LEU A 336 -18.35 9.90 25.15
N SER A 337 -17.81 10.92 25.83
CA SER A 337 -18.21 11.28 27.20
C SER A 337 -19.58 11.99 27.25
N VAL A 338 -19.96 12.72 26.20
CA VAL A 338 -21.28 13.38 26.11
C VAL A 338 -22.39 12.39 25.72
N ALA A 339 -22.05 11.28 25.07
CA ALA A 339 -23.01 10.26 24.63
C ALA A 339 -23.40 9.23 25.72
N GLY A 340 -22.85 9.31 26.93
CA GLY A 340 -23.25 8.44 28.06
C GLY A 340 -22.94 6.95 27.87
N VAL A 341 -21.96 6.61 27.03
CA VAL A 341 -21.57 5.21 26.81
C VAL A 341 -20.66 4.75 27.96
N ASP A 342 -21.08 3.69 28.63
CA ASP A 342 -20.39 3.13 29.79
C ASP A 342 -18.96 2.69 29.45
N LYS A 343 -17.99 3.02 30.31
CA LYS A 343 -16.54 2.86 30.05
C LYS A 343 -16.11 1.40 29.80
N ALA A 344 -16.96 0.43 30.15
CA ALA A 344 -16.71 -0.98 29.92
C ALA A 344 -16.90 -1.41 28.44
N VAL A 345 -17.74 -0.71 27.66
CA VAL A 345 -18.00 -1.07 26.26
C VAL A 345 -16.98 -0.46 25.30
N ALA A 346 -16.36 0.67 25.67
CA ALA A 346 -15.32 1.31 24.86
C ALA A 346 -13.98 0.52 24.87
N GLY A 347 -13.73 -0.28 25.91
CA GLY A 347 -12.52 -1.10 26.04
C GLY A 347 -12.44 -2.25 25.03
N ASP A 348 -13.57 -2.85 24.69
CA ASP A 348 -13.61 -4.02 23.79
C ASP A 348 -13.62 -3.67 22.29
N TYR A 349 -13.98 -2.42 21.94
CA TYR A 349 -13.94 -1.94 20.55
C TYR A 349 -12.54 -1.50 20.08
N LEU A 350 -11.58 -1.34 21.00
CA LEU A 350 -10.21 -0.90 20.69
C LEU A 350 -9.18 -2.05 20.68
N THR A 351 -9.59 -3.29 20.95
CA THR A 351 -8.69 -4.45 21.07
C THR A 351 -8.94 -5.57 20.07
N ARG A 352 -9.72 -5.32 19.01
CA ARG A 352 -9.94 -6.29 17.92
C ARG A 352 -9.45 -5.76 16.59
N ASP A 353 -8.54 -6.51 15.98
CA ASP A 353 -7.87 -6.26 14.70
C ASP A 353 -8.85 -6.11 13.52
N TYR A 354 -9.34 -4.90 13.29
CA TYR A 354 -9.93 -4.49 12.02
C TYR A 354 -9.33 -3.15 11.60
N TYR A 355 -8.43 -3.20 10.61
CA TYR A 355 -7.99 -2.04 9.86
C TYR A 355 -9.15 -1.57 8.98
N PHE A 356 -9.78 -0.46 9.37
CA PHE A 356 -10.88 0.15 8.63
C PHE A 356 -10.40 0.76 7.31
N ASP A 357 -11.16 0.47 6.24
CA ASP A 357 -11.03 1.06 4.92
C ASP A 357 -11.48 2.53 4.95
N PHE A 358 -10.78 3.43 4.25
CA PHE A 358 -11.02 4.89 4.33
C PHE A 358 -12.42 5.31 3.81
N GLY A 359 -13.14 4.41 3.13
CA GLY A 359 -14.55 4.61 2.75
C GLY A 359 -15.54 4.54 3.92
N ASP A 360 -15.22 3.82 5.01
CA ASP A 360 -16.16 3.56 6.10
C ASP A 360 -16.21 4.67 7.16
N VAL A 361 -15.17 5.50 7.30
CA VAL A 361 -15.16 6.61 8.27
C VAL A 361 -16.22 7.64 7.90
N THR A 362 -16.38 7.92 6.61
CA THR A 362 -17.43 8.81 6.10
C THR A 362 -18.82 8.20 6.30
N ALA A 363 -18.95 6.88 6.10
CA ALA A 363 -20.21 6.17 6.33
C ALA A 363 -20.60 6.19 7.82
N ILE A 364 -19.65 5.95 8.74
CA ILE A 364 -19.90 5.97 10.19
C ILE A 364 -20.27 7.38 10.67
N ILE A 365 -19.62 8.42 10.16
CA ILE A 365 -19.98 9.81 10.48
C ILE A 365 -21.38 10.15 9.92
N VAL A 366 -21.72 9.67 8.72
CA VAL A 366 -23.06 9.85 8.14
C VAL A 366 -24.13 9.06 8.92
N PHE A 367 -23.84 7.84 9.35
CA PHE A 367 -24.77 7.04 10.18
C PHE A 367 -24.96 7.61 11.58
N LEU A 368 -23.90 8.13 12.20
CA LEU A 368 -24.00 8.80 13.51
C LEU A 368 -24.72 10.14 13.42
N THR A 369 -24.51 10.93 12.37
CA THR A 369 -25.21 12.22 12.18
C THR A 369 -26.68 12.04 11.81
N ILE A 370 -27.03 11.06 10.97
CA ILE A 370 -28.42 10.71 10.66
C ILE A 370 -29.12 10.11 11.89
N GLY A 371 -28.44 9.29 12.70
CA GLY A 371 -28.96 8.74 13.94
C GLY A 371 -29.26 9.80 15.00
N ILE A 372 -28.38 10.80 15.15
CA ILE A 372 -28.57 11.92 16.08
C ILE A 372 -29.72 12.84 15.64
N LEU A 373 -29.84 13.12 14.33
CA LEU A 373 -30.96 13.91 13.78
C LEU A 373 -32.30 13.16 13.87
N GLY A 374 -32.32 11.84 13.65
CA GLY A 374 -33.51 11.00 13.83
C GLY A 374 -33.94 10.85 15.29
N GLY A 375 -32.98 10.80 16.23
CA GLY A 375 -33.23 10.74 17.67
C GLY A 375 -33.79 12.05 18.24
N LEU A 376 -33.30 13.20 17.76
CA LEU A 376 -33.83 14.53 18.13
C LEU A 376 -35.25 14.77 17.60
N ALA A 377 -35.61 14.21 16.45
CA ALA A 377 -36.99 14.24 15.95
C ALA A 377 -37.96 13.39 16.80
N CYS A 378 -37.51 12.25 17.34
CA CYS A 378 -38.31 11.42 18.23
C CYS A 378 -38.47 12.02 19.64
N LEU A 379 -37.45 12.69 20.17
CA LEU A 379 -37.54 13.38 21.46
C LEU A 379 -38.41 14.65 21.40
N GLY A 380 -38.46 15.33 20.24
CA GLY A 380 -39.39 16.44 20.01
C GLY A 380 -40.87 16.02 19.94
N GLY A 381 -41.16 14.78 19.49
CA GLY A 381 -42.50 14.20 19.48
C GLY A 381 -42.97 13.75 20.88
N TYR A 382 -42.08 13.18 21.68
CA TYR A 382 -42.42 12.72 23.04
C TYR A 382 -42.62 13.89 24.02
N ALA A 383 -41.90 15.00 23.84
CA ALA A 383 -42.05 16.21 24.65
C ALA A 383 -43.34 17.01 24.38
N ARG A 384 -44.02 16.79 23.24
CA ARG A 384 -45.37 17.35 22.99
C ARG A 384 -46.50 16.49 23.54
N SER A 385 -46.27 15.20 23.80
CA SER A 385 -47.32 14.31 24.35
C SER A 385 -47.41 14.32 25.88
N LEU A 386 -46.36 14.76 26.59
CA LEU A 386 -46.34 14.84 28.06
C LEU A 386 -46.72 16.20 28.64
N ARG A 387 -47.17 17.16 27.82
CA ARG A 387 -47.65 18.49 28.26
C ARG A 387 -49.16 18.71 28.09
N ALA A 388 -49.93 17.62 28.00
CA ALA A 388 -51.40 17.64 27.89
C ALA A 388 -52.11 16.77 28.95
N SER A 389 -51.44 16.44 30.08
CA SER A 389 -52.06 15.67 31.17
C SER A 389 -51.71 16.18 32.57
N SER A 390 -51.52 17.49 32.72
CA SER A 390 -51.61 18.16 34.02
C SER A 390 -51.99 19.61 33.79
N TYR A 391 -53.18 19.94 34.32
CA TYR A 391 -53.98 21.17 34.20
C TYR A 391 -54.91 21.26 32.99
#